data_AF-A0A2N3C1T4-F1
#
_entry.id   AF-A0A2N3C1T4-F1
#
_cell.length_a   1.000
_cell.length_b   1.000
_cell.length_c   1.000
_cell.angle_alpha   90.00
_cell.angle_beta   90.00
_cell.angle_gamma   90.00
#
_symmetry.space_group_name_H-M   'P 1'
#
loop_
_entity.id
_entity.type
_entity.pdbx_description
1 polymer ?
#
loop_
_entity_poly.entity_id
_entity_poly.type
_entity_poly.pdbx_seq_one_letter_code
_entity_poly.pdbx_strand_id
1 'polypeptide(L)'
;MRKILFAGLAAALIGLAAVPARAQDEVNWQALPAEREALVKLDRQQVRVLRNAVRHCNDLARSDHRQTACVFLDADRVMRQSDNAALRAYHFALPRGMRYDEGRNEGFAAERVRKLRAQALE
;
A
#
# COMPACT_ATOMS: atom_id res chain seq x y z
N MET A 1 -13.27 49.47 -48.83
CA MET A 1 -14.09 49.91 -47.69
C MET A 1 -14.12 48.82 -46.63
N ARG A 2 -13.61 49.17 -45.44
CA ARG A 2 -13.64 48.46 -44.14
C ARG A 2 -14.99 47.80 -43.83
N LYS A 3 -15.02 46.55 -43.32
CA LYS A 3 -15.91 46.03 -42.23
C LYS A 3 -15.23 44.80 -41.58
N ILE A 4 -14.43 45.00 -40.53
CA ILE A 4 -14.73 44.76 -39.10
C ILE A 4 -14.76 43.27 -38.73
N LEU A 5 -13.75 42.89 -37.94
CA LEU A 5 -13.52 41.62 -37.27
C LEU A 5 -14.61 41.37 -36.21
N PHE A 6 -15.13 40.15 -36.14
CA PHE A 6 -15.79 39.64 -34.96
C PHE A 6 -15.01 38.46 -34.40
N ALA A 7 -14.29 38.74 -33.31
CA ALA A 7 -13.76 37.75 -32.39
C ALA A 7 -14.92 37.04 -31.69
N GLY A 8 -15.03 35.73 -31.91
CA GLY A 8 -15.94 34.84 -31.19
C GLY A 8 -15.13 33.77 -30.48
N LEU A 9 -14.70 34.08 -29.26
CA LEU A 9 -14.01 33.20 -28.33
C LEU A 9 -14.97 32.04 -27.95
N ALA A 10 -14.85 30.90 -28.62
CA ALA A 10 -15.57 29.69 -28.22
C ALA A 10 -14.85 29.07 -27.02
N ALA A 11 -15.43 29.30 -25.84
CA ALA A 11 -14.93 28.89 -24.55
C ALA A 11 -14.74 27.37 -24.45
N ALA A 12 -13.64 27.04 -23.79
CA ALA A 12 -13.24 25.73 -23.31
C ALA A 12 -14.38 24.90 -22.70
N LEU A 13 -14.52 23.66 -23.17
CA LEU A 13 -15.11 22.56 -22.41
C LEU A 13 -14.16 21.36 -22.51
N ILE A 14 -13.00 21.48 -21.88
CA ILE A 14 -12.19 20.32 -21.51
C ILE A 14 -12.82 19.77 -20.23
N GLY A 15 -13.92 19.05 -20.39
CA GLY A 15 -14.50 18.21 -19.35
C GLY A 15 -13.64 16.94 -19.19
N LEU A 16 -12.40 17.10 -18.75
CA LEU A 16 -11.62 15.99 -18.21
C LEU A 16 -12.24 15.63 -16.86
N ALA A 17 -13.25 14.76 -16.90
CA ALA A 17 -13.61 13.96 -15.75
C ALA A 17 -12.42 13.04 -15.45
N ALA A 18 -11.42 13.59 -14.76
CA ALA A 18 -10.39 12.81 -14.11
C ALA A 18 -11.12 11.98 -13.05
N VAL A 19 -11.47 10.75 -13.41
CA VAL A 19 -11.80 9.72 -12.43
C VAL A 19 -10.64 9.77 -11.43
N PRO A 20 -10.89 9.98 -10.13
CA PRO A 20 -9.81 9.97 -9.17
C PRO A 20 -9.21 8.58 -9.21
N ALA A 21 -8.06 8.44 -9.88
CA ALA A 21 -7.22 7.27 -9.75
C ALA A 21 -6.85 7.22 -8.27
N ARG A 22 -7.58 6.41 -7.51
CA ARG A 22 -7.15 6.05 -6.17
C ARG A 22 -5.86 5.28 -6.40
N ALA A 23 -4.74 5.92 -6.13
CA ALA A 23 -3.44 5.28 -6.07
C ALA A 23 -3.47 4.26 -4.93
N GLN A 24 -4.10 3.13 -5.19
CA GLN A 24 -3.97 1.95 -4.37
C GLN A 24 -2.56 1.45 -4.63
N ASP A 25 -1.75 1.31 -3.58
CA ASP A 25 -0.38 0.85 -3.73
C ASP A 25 -0.36 -0.48 -4.46
N GLU A 26 0.14 -0.47 -5.69
CA GLU A 26 0.18 -1.65 -6.55
C GLU A 26 1.16 -2.67 -5.96
N VAL A 27 0.72 -3.93 -5.91
CA VAL A 27 1.55 -5.01 -5.39
C VAL A 27 2.43 -5.52 -6.53
N ASN A 28 3.73 -5.30 -6.43
CA ASN A 28 4.70 -5.94 -7.34
C ASN A 28 4.80 -7.44 -6.97
N TRP A 29 3.96 -8.26 -7.59
CA TRP A 29 3.92 -9.71 -7.34
C TRP A 29 5.21 -10.42 -7.77
N GLN A 30 5.94 -9.91 -8.76
CA GLN A 30 7.22 -10.50 -9.18
C GLN A 30 8.33 -10.32 -8.12
N ALA A 31 8.26 -9.26 -7.30
CA ALA A 31 9.23 -9.01 -6.24
C ALA A 31 9.06 -9.93 -5.03
N LEU A 32 7.94 -10.64 -4.91
CA LEU A 32 7.69 -11.57 -3.82
C LEU A 32 8.40 -12.92 -4.05
N PRO A 33 9.03 -13.51 -3.01
CA PRO A 33 9.54 -14.88 -3.09
C PRO A 33 8.39 -15.90 -3.16
N ALA A 34 8.65 -17.07 -3.74
CA ALA A 34 7.67 -18.15 -3.83
C ALA A 34 7.63 -19.01 -2.56
N GLU A 35 8.74 -19.04 -1.84
CA GLU A 35 9.00 -19.87 -0.67
C GLU A 35 8.31 -19.29 0.56
N ARG A 36 7.58 -20.15 1.29
CA ARG A 36 6.84 -19.76 2.49
C ARG A 36 7.77 -19.20 3.57
N GLU A 37 8.93 -19.79 3.74
CA GLU A 37 9.92 -19.41 4.75
C GLU A 37 10.48 -18.01 4.47
N ALA A 38 10.66 -17.66 3.20
CA ALA A 38 11.08 -16.31 2.80
C ALA A 38 9.96 -15.28 3.07
N LEU A 39 8.71 -15.63 2.80
CA LEU A 39 7.55 -14.80 3.14
C LEU A 39 7.38 -14.61 4.65
N VAL A 40 7.65 -15.62 5.47
CA VAL A 40 7.67 -15.49 6.95
C VAL A 40 8.77 -14.54 7.41
N LYS A 41 9.95 -14.54 6.76
CA LYS A 41 11.00 -13.56 7.06
C LYS A 41 10.56 -12.13 6.75
N LEU A 42 9.86 -11.93 5.63
CA LEU A 42 9.27 -10.63 5.26
C LEU A 42 8.17 -10.22 6.25
N ASP A 43 7.34 -11.15 6.70
CA ASP A 43 6.32 -10.91 7.73
C ASP A 43 6.94 -10.34 9.01
N ARG A 44 7.96 -11.01 9.54
CA ARG A 44 8.69 -10.56 10.73
C ARG A 44 9.36 -9.20 10.54
N GLN A 45 9.86 -8.91 9.34
CA GLN A 45 10.39 -7.58 9.00
C GLN A 45 9.28 -6.52 9.01
N GLN A 46 8.12 -6.82 8.41
CA GLN A 46 6.99 -5.90 8.38
C GLN A 46 6.43 -5.65 9.79
N VAL A 47 6.30 -6.68 10.64
CA VAL A 47 5.88 -6.52 12.05
C VAL A 47 6.87 -5.64 12.82
N ARG A 48 8.18 -5.73 12.56
CA ARG A 48 9.16 -4.82 13.19
C ARG A 48 8.93 -3.37 12.81
N VAL A 49 8.59 -3.10 11.55
CA VAL A 49 8.23 -1.75 11.10
C VAL A 49 6.94 -1.27 11.75
N LEU A 50 5.91 -2.13 11.82
CA LEU A 50 4.66 -1.82 12.53
C LEU A 50 4.94 -1.45 14.00
N ARG A 51 5.74 -2.25 14.72
CA ARG A 51 6.14 -1.98 16.11
C ARG A 51 6.91 -0.68 16.30
N ASN A 52 7.71 -0.27 15.32
CA ASN A 52 8.38 1.04 15.35
C ASN A 52 7.34 2.17 15.24
N ALA A 53 6.40 2.06 14.30
CA ALA A 53 5.32 3.04 14.13
C ALA A 53 4.42 3.12 15.37
N VAL A 54 4.05 1.98 15.97
CA VAL A 54 3.26 1.92 17.21
C VAL A 54 3.95 2.65 18.36
N ARG A 55 5.26 2.43 18.54
CA ARG A 55 6.05 3.15 19.55
C ARG A 55 6.15 4.63 19.26
N HIS A 56 6.38 5.01 18.00
CA HIS A 56 6.45 6.42 17.60
C HIS A 56 5.13 7.16 17.87
N CYS A 57 4.01 6.49 17.63
CA CYS A 57 2.65 7.02 17.80
C CYS A 57 2.05 6.81 19.20
N ASN A 58 2.79 6.16 20.11
CA ASN A 58 2.34 5.81 21.45
C ASN A 58 1.01 5.02 21.51
N ASP A 59 0.75 4.12 20.55
CA ASP A 59 -0.48 3.33 20.47
C ASP A 59 -0.33 1.93 21.10
N LEU A 60 0.27 1.85 22.29
CA LEU A 60 0.76 0.62 22.91
C LEU A 60 -0.32 -0.26 23.57
N ALA A 61 -1.55 0.25 23.69
CA ALA A 61 -2.61 -0.38 24.49
C ALA A 61 -3.40 -1.48 23.75
N ARG A 62 -3.11 -1.72 22.46
CA ARG A 62 -3.86 -2.64 21.59
C ARG A 62 -2.91 -3.40 20.68
N SER A 63 -3.39 -4.47 20.04
CA SER A 63 -2.63 -5.20 19.02
C SER A 63 -3.03 -4.85 17.58
N ASP A 64 -4.28 -4.44 17.36
CA ASP A 64 -4.80 -4.00 16.06
C ASP A 64 -4.82 -2.47 15.99
N HIS A 65 -4.02 -1.92 15.08
CA HIS A 65 -3.80 -0.49 14.90
C HIS A 65 -4.42 0.06 13.61
N ARG A 66 -5.30 -0.70 12.93
CA ARG A 66 -5.85 -0.30 11.62
C ARG A 66 -6.66 1.00 11.64
N GLN A 67 -7.16 1.40 12.81
CA GLN A 67 -7.93 2.64 13.04
C GLN A 67 -7.06 3.79 13.55
N THR A 68 -5.78 3.55 13.84
CA THR A 68 -4.88 4.57 14.37
C THR A 68 -4.13 5.25 13.22
N ALA A 69 -4.60 6.46 12.84
CA ALA A 69 -4.06 7.23 11.71
C ALA A 69 -2.54 7.38 11.73
N CYS A 70 -1.97 7.78 12.87
CA CYS A 70 -0.53 7.91 13.02
C CYS A 70 0.20 6.62 12.65
N VAL A 71 -0.26 5.46 13.16
CA VAL A 71 0.43 4.17 12.97
C VAL A 71 0.38 3.72 11.52
N PHE A 72 -0.80 3.71 10.89
CA PHE A 72 -0.90 3.21 9.52
C PHE A 72 -0.24 4.15 8.51
N LEU A 73 -0.31 5.47 8.71
CA LEU A 73 0.36 6.42 7.83
C LEU A 73 1.88 6.31 7.94
N ASP A 74 2.41 6.15 9.15
CA ASP A 74 3.85 6.00 9.36
C ASP A 74 4.39 4.68 8.80
N ALA A 75 3.72 3.56 9.09
CA ALA A 75 4.10 2.26 8.56
C ALA A 75 4.07 2.23 7.02
N ASP A 76 3.01 2.77 6.40
CA ASP A 76 2.89 2.83 4.95
C ASP A 76 3.97 3.74 4.33
N ARG A 77 4.26 4.89 4.95
CA ARG A 77 5.32 5.81 4.51
C ARG A 77 6.68 5.10 4.50
N VAL A 78 7.03 4.41 5.58
CA VAL A 78 8.28 3.65 5.67
C VAL A 78 8.35 2.56 4.60
N MET A 79 7.25 1.88 4.32
CA MET A 79 7.20 0.83 3.29
C MET A 79 7.36 1.39 1.88
N ARG A 80 6.72 2.53 1.57
CA ARG A 80 6.89 3.22 0.29
C ARG A 80 8.32 3.71 0.07
N GLN A 81 9.01 4.10 1.15
CA GLN A 81 10.41 4.56 1.13
C GLN A 81 11.44 3.42 1.24
N SER A 82 11.01 2.17 1.44
CA SER A 82 11.94 1.05 1.59
C SER A 82 12.56 0.65 0.24
N ASP A 83 13.88 0.48 0.20
CA ASP A 83 14.58 -0.08 -0.96
C ASP A 83 14.32 -1.58 -1.17
N ASN A 84 13.79 -2.27 -0.14
CA ASN A 84 13.46 -3.68 -0.23
C ASN A 84 12.11 -3.87 -0.94
N ALA A 85 12.15 -4.11 -2.25
CA ALA A 85 10.97 -4.31 -3.08
C ALA A 85 10.09 -5.48 -2.59
N ALA A 86 10.69 -6.57 -2.12
CA ALA A 86 9.96 -7.73 -1.61
C ALA A 86 9.20 -7.40 -0.32
N LEU A 87 9.83 -6.66 0.60
CA LEU A 87 9.20 -6.22 1.85
C LEU A 87 8.04 -5.25 1.59
N ARG A 88 8.25 -4.29 0.68
CA ARG A 88 7.21 -3.34 0.25
C ARG A 88 6.02 -4.07 -0.38
N ALA A 89 6.28 -4.99 -1.32
CA ALA A 89 5.25 -5.79 -1.94
C ALA A 89 4.50 -6.66 -0.91
N TYR A 90 5.23 -7.26 0.05
CA TYR A 90 4.63 -8.08 1.10
C TYR A 90 3.66 -7.28 1.96
N HIS A 91 4.08 -6.08 2.39
CA HIS A 91 3.23 -5.19 3.18
C HIS A 91 1.93 -4.82 2.45
N PHE A 92 2.01 -4.46 1.16
CA PHE A 92 0.84 -4.07 0.39
C PHE A 92 -0.04 -5.26 -0.05
N ALA A 93 0.52 -6.46 -0.16
CA ALA A 93 -0.23 -7.69 -0.41
C ALA A 93 -1.10 -8.11 0.80
N LEU A 94 -0.73 -7.72 2.02
CA LEU A 94 -1.53 -8.00 3.21
C LEU A 94 -2.83 -7.18 3.21
N PRO A 95 -3.96 -7.81 3.59
CA PRO A 95 -5.18 -7.07 3.85
C PRO A 95 -4.97 -6.13 5.04
N ARG A 96 -5.68 -5.00 5.05
CA ARG A 96 -5.55 -3.94 6.06
C ARG A 96 -5.58 -4.46 7.51
N GLY A 97 -6.49 -5.41 7.79
CA GLY A 97 -6.63 -5.99 9.12
C GLY A 97 -5.43 -6.81 9.59
N MET A 98 -4.67 -7.44 8.69
CA MET A 98 -3.44 -8.13 9.05
C MET A 98 -2.25 -7.17 9.08
N ARG A 99 -2.18 -6.27 8.09
CA ARG A 99 -1.06 -5.34 7.91
C ARG A 99 -0.72 -4.54 9.17
N TYR A 100 -1.74 -4.19 9.96
CA TYR A 100 -1.60 -3.38 11.17
C TYR A 100 -1.99 -4.14 12.46
N ASP A 101 -2.04 -5.47 12.41
CA ASP A 101 -2.23 -6.30 13.60
C ASP A 101 -0.88 -6.93 14.01
N GLU A 102 -0.39 -6.56 15.19
CA GLU A 102 0.83 -7.11 15.80
C GLU A 102 0.68 -8.56 16.26
N GLY A 103 -0.55 -8.98 16.54
CA GLY A 103 -0.90 -10.31 17.03
C GLY A 103 -1.27 -11.30 15.92
N ARG A 104 -1.15 -10.91 14.65
CA ARG A 104 -1.54 -11.76 13.53
C ARG A 104 -0.74 -13.07 13.49
N ASN A 105 -1.37 -14.11 12.95
CA ASN A 105 -0.68 -15.39 12.71
C ASN A 105 0.27 -15.28 11.49
N GLU A 106 1.59 -15.28 11.73
CA GLU A 106 2.62 -15.14 10.69
C GLU A 106 2.51 -16.22 9.61
N GLY A 107 2.22 -17.47 10.01
CA GLY A 107 2.13 -18.60 9.09
C GLY A 107 0.94 -18.49 8.16
N PHE A 108 -0.19 -18.01 8.67
CA PHE A 108 -1.40 -17.75 7.88
C PHE A 108 -1.22 -16.56 6.93
N ALA A 109 -0.60 -15.47 7.40
CA ALA A 109 -0.32 -14.30 6.59
C ALA A 109 0.61 -14.65 5.41
N ALA A 110 1.71 -15.35 5.68
CA ALA A 110 2.64 -15.81 4.65
C ALA A 110 1.98 -16.75 3.63
N GLU A 111 1.20 -17.73 4.10
CA GLU A 111 0.52 -18.69 3.21
C GLU A 111 -0.53 -17.99 2.32
N ARG A 112 -1.25 -17.00 2.85
CA ARG A 112 -2.18 -16.19 2.06
C ARG A 112 -1.46 -15.43 0.95
N VAL A 113 -0.37 -14.73 1.29
CA VAL A 113 0.40 -13.96 0.30
C VAL A 113 0.98 -14.90 -0.77
N ARG A 114 1.46 -16.08 -0.38
CA ARG A 114 1.95 -17.11 -1.32
C ARG A 114 0.90 -17.50 -2.35
N LYS A 115 -0.34 -17.77 -1.90
CA LYS A 115 -1.46 -18.12 -2.79
C LYS A 115 -1.84 -16.97 -3.72
N LEU A 116 -1.92 -15.74 -3.20
CA LEU A 116 -2.23 -14.55 -4.01
C LEU A 116 -1.17 -14.29 -5.08
N ARG A 117 0.11 -14.46 -4.72
CA ARG A 117 1.22 -14.36 -5.66
C ARG A 117 1.10 -15.40 -6.78
N ALA A 118 0.82 -16.66 -6.45
CA ALA A 118 0.65 -17.70 -7.46
C ALA A 118 -0.46 -17.33 -8.45
N GLN A 119 -1.63 -16.94 -7.94
CA GLN A 119 -2.77 -16.51 -8.75
C GLN A 119 -2.49 -15.28 -9.63
N ALA A 120 -1.63 -14.37 -9.16
CA ALA A 120 -1.32 -13.13 -9.90
C ALA A 120 -0.23 -13.32 -10.98
N LEU A 121 0.48 -14.45 -10.97
CA LEU A 121 1.60 -14.74 -11.89
C LEU A 121 1.31 -15.91 -12.84
N GLU A 122 0.17 -16.57 -12.67
CA GLU A 122 -0.43 -17.50 -13.66
C GLU A 122 -1.03 -16.72 -14.84
#